data_AF-A0A833G9U4-F1
#
_entry.id   AF-A0A833G9U4-F1
#
_cell.length_a   1.000
_cell.length_b   1.000
_cell.length_c   1.000
_cell.angle_alpha   90.00
_cell.angle_beta   90.00
_cell.angle_gamma   90.00
#
_symmetry.space_group_name_H-M   'P 1'
#
loop_
_entity.id
_entity.type
_entity.pdbx_description
1 polymer ?
#
loop_
_entity_poly.entity_id
_entity_poly.type
_entity_poly.pdbx_seq_one_letter_code
_entity_poly.pdbx_strand_id
1 'polypeptide(L)'
;MKLRTAFAALVACGLLAGAALAEESLTEEEKGWLAEASRTEINGWIWLKTGGEPFQRGFQHGYLVAGEFKDAWRVYEAMTLQSTGLDLAFFVG
;
A
#
# COMPACT_ATOMS: atom_id res chain seq x y z
N MET A 1 -41.42 -20.89 9.59
CA MET A 1 -40.32 -20.41 10.47
C MET A 1 -38.99 -21.12 10.17
N LYS A 2 -38.56 -21.18 8.89
CA LYS A 2 -37.27 -21.78 8.46
C LYS A 2 -36.61 -21.05 7.28
N LEU A 3 -37.03 -19.81 6.97
CA LEU A 3 -36.55 -19.08 5.78
C LEU A 3 -35.94 -17.70 6.09
N ARG A 4 -36.01 -17.25 7.35
CA ARG A 4 -35.41 -15.97 7.79
C ARG A 4 -33.99 -16.12 8.33
N THR A 5 -33.60 -17.32 8.74
CA THR A 5 -32.26 -17.63 9.27
C THR A 5 -31.22 -17.87 8.17
N ALA A 6 -31.63 -18.22 6.95
CA ALA A 6 -30.70 -18.46 5.83
C ALA A 6 -30.12 -17.16 5.24
N PHE A 7 -30.86 -16.04 5.30
CA PHE A 7 -30.41 -14.77 4.73
C PHE A 7 -29.38 -14.05 5.62
N ALA A 8 -29.45 -14.26 6.95
CA ALA A 8 -28.48 -13.69 7.88
C ALA A 8 -27.10 -14.34 7.79
N ALA A 9 -27.01 -15.61 7.39
CA ALA A 9 -25.75 -16.32 7.25
C ALA A 9 -24.96 -15.90 5.98
N LEU A 10 -25.65 -15.50 4.92
CA LEU A 10 -24.98 -15.07 3.68
C LEU A 10 -24.34 -13.67 3.79
N VAL A 11 -24.92 -12.78 4.61
CA VAL A 11 -24.40 -11.43 4.84
C VAL A 11 -23.21 -11.45 5.81
N ALA A 12 -23.18 -12.38 6.77
CA ALA A 12 -22.06 -12.51 7.73
C ALA A 12 -20.78 -13.11 7.11
N CYS A 13 -20.89 -13.86 6.02
CA CYS A 13 -19.73 -14.44 5.34
C CYS A 13 -19.14 -13.52 4.24
N GLY A 14 -19.91 -12.51 3.78
CA GLY A 14 -19.46 -11.56 2.76
C GLY A 14 -18.57 -10.42 3.28
N LEU A 15 -18.52 -10.20 4.60
CA LEU A 15 -17.73 -9.10 5.20
C LEU A 15 -16.28 -9.46 5.56
N LEU A 16 -15.85 -10.71 5.39
CA LEU A 16 -14.47 -11.14 5.66
C LEU A 16 -13.65 -11.41 4.39
N ALA A 17 -14.23 -11.26 3.20
CA ALA A 17 -13.54 -11.37 1.92
C ALA A 17 -12.96 -10.03 1.43
N GLY A 18 -12.56 -9.16 2.37
CA GLY A 18 -11.71 -8.02 2.05
C GLY A 18 -10.36 -8.56 1.61
N ALA A 19 -10.12 -8.53 0.29
CA ALA A 19 -8.95 -9.04 -0.38
C ALA A 19 -7.67 -8.93 0.46
N ALA A 20 -7.22 -10.08 0.99
CA ALA A 20 -5.81 -10.29 1.23
C ALA A 20 -5.15 -10.26 -0.16
N LEU A 21 -4.82 -9.04 -0.62
CA LEU A 21 -3.92 -8.86 -1.75
C LEU A 21 -2.68 -9.67 -1.39
N ALA A 22 -2.39 -10.67 -2.23
CA ALA A 22 -1.24 -11.54 -2.02
C ALA A 22 -0.01 -10.66 -1.82
N GLU A 23 0.50 -10.64 -0.59
CA GLU A 23 1.77 -10.02 -0.28
C GLU A 23 2.80 -10.93 -0.95
N GLU A 24 3.30 -10.52 -2.12
CA GLU A 24 4.29 -11.29 -2.84
C GLU A 24 5.50 -11.43 -1.91
N SER A 25 5.83 -12.68 -1.56
CA SER A 25 6.84 -12.94 -0.55
C SER A 25 8.21 -12.51 -1.10
N LEU A 26 8.91 -11.66 -0.35
CA LEU A 26 10.25 -11.23 -0.70
C LEU A 26 11.18 -12.42 -0.94
N THR A 27 11.98 -12.33 -1.98
CA THR A 27 13.11 -13.21 -2.24
C THR A 27 14.18 -13.05 -1.15
N GLU A 28 15.06 -14.04 -1.00
CA GLU A 28 16.17 -13.98 -0.05
C GLU A 28 17.14 -12.83 -0.37
N GLU A 29 17.29 -12.49 -1.65
CA GLU A 29 18.10 -11.37 -2.10
C GLU A 29 17.50 -10.02 -1.64
N GLU A 30 16.21 -9.82 -1.83
CA GLU A 30 15.51 -8.61 -1.39
C GLU A 30 15.51 -8.45 0.13
N LYS A 31 15.34 -9.56 0.87
CA LYS A 31 15.52 -9.57 2.33
C LYS A 31 16.92 -9.15 2.73
N GLY A 32 17.94 -9.61 1.99
CA GLY A 32 19.33 -9.19 2.16
C GLY A 32 19.50 -7.69 1.98
N TRP A 33 18.90 -7.11 0.93
CA TRP A 33 18.94 -5.66 0.71
C TRP A 33 18.24 -4.88 1.82
N LEU A 34 17.11 -5.37 2.33
CA LEU A 34 16.37 -4.71 3.41
C LEU A 34 17.08 -4.79 4.76
N ALA A 35 17.94 -5.79 4.99
CA ALA A 35 18.73 -5.89 6.23
C ALA A 35 19.70 -4.71 6.42
N GLU A 36 20.09 -4.02 5.34
CA GLU A 36 20.95 -2.82 5.38
C GLU A 36 20.17 -1.51 5.54
N ALA A 37 18.84 -1.56 5.44
CA ALA A 37 17.97 -0.40 5.46
C ALA A 37 17.17 -0.31 6.76
N SER A 38 16.78 0.91 7.12
CA SER A 38 15.93 1.13 8.29
C SER A 38 15.03 2.35 8.10
N ARG A 39 13.85 2.27 8.70
CA ARG A 39 12.87 3.37 8.77
C ARG A 39 12.65 3.73 10.23
N THR A 40 12.62 5.02 10.54
CA THR A 40 12.26 5.53 11.87
C THR A 40 11.39 6.76 11.70
N GLU A 41 10.37 6.89 12.53
CA GLU A 41 9.52 8.07 12.56
C GLU A 41 9.82 8.89 13.81
N ILE A 42 10.10 10.19 13.62
CA ILE A 42 10.42 11.10 14.72
C ILE A 42 9.69 12.42 14.47
N ASN A 43 8.75 12.78 15.36
CA ASN A 43 7.99 14.03 15.28
C ASN A 43 7.31 14.28 13.92
N GLY A 44 6.76 13.23 13.31
CA GLY A 44 6.10 13.29 12.00
C GLY A 44 7.06 13.27 10.80
N TRP A 45 8.38 13.22 11.02
CA TRP A 45 9.37 13.00 9.97
C TRP A 45 9.69 11.52 9.81
N ILE A 46 9.73 11.06 8.56
CA ILE A 46 10.19 9.72 8.21
C ILE A 46 11.68 9.80 7.87
N TRP A 47 12.50 9.14 8.68
CA TRP A 47 13.94 9.01 8.49
C TRP A 47 14.23 7.65 7.86
N LEU A 48 14.90 7.67 6.71
CA LEU A 48 15.30 6.47 5.99
C LEU A 48 16.81 6.37 5.96
N LYS A 49 17.32 5.20 6.32
CA LYS A 49 18.68 4.78 6.03
C LYS A 49 18.61 3.75 4.92
N THR A 50 19.38 3.95 3.86
CA THR A 50 19.57 3.00 2.76
C THR A 50 21.07 2.73 2.56
N GLY A 51 21.39 1.58 1.99
CA GLY A 51 22.76 1.07 1.85
C GLY A 51 22.96 0.26 0.57
N GLY A 52 24.22 -0.09 0.28
CA GLY A 52 24.57 -0.89 -0.88
C GLY A 52 24.58 -0.13 -2.21
N GLU A 53 24.45 -0.87 -3.31
CA GLU A 53 24.49 -0.41 -4.69
C GLU A 53 23.26 0.44 -5.08
N PRO A 54 23.35 1.26 -6.16
CA PRO A 54 22.27 2.17 -6.55
C PRO A 54 20.89 1.51 -6.70
N PHE A 55 20.83 0.31 -7.29
CA PHE A 55 19.57 -0.41 -7.45
C PHE A 55 18.96 -0.82 -6.11
N GLN A 56 19.79 -1.37 -5.21
CA GLN A 56 19.38 -1.82 -3.88
C GLN A 56 18.79 -0.66 -3.07
N ARG A 57 19.44 0.51 -3.11
CA ARG A 57 18.93 1.72 -2.45
C ARG A 57 17.57 2.16 -2.99
N GLY A 58 17.38 2.06 -4.31
CA GLY A 58 16.09 2.35 -4.95
C GLY A 58 14.99 1.41 -4.48
N PHE A 59 15.26 0.10 -4.46
CA PHE A 59 14.35 -0.91 -3.92
C PHE A 59 14.01 -0.64 -2.46
N GLN A 60 15.03 -0.46 -1.61
CA GLN A 60 14.86 -0.18 -0.17
C GLN A 60 14.00 1.06 0.07
N HIS A 61 14.26 2.16 -0.65
CA HIS A 61 13.49 3.38 -0.51
C HIS A 61 12.02 3.15 -0.86
N GLY A 62 11.76 2.61 -2.06
CA GLY A 62 10.40 2.32 -2.53
C GLY A 62 9.64 1.38 -1.59
N TYR A 63 10.29 0.33 -1.13
CA TYR A 63 9.70 -0.63 -0.19
C TYR A 63 9.34 0.01 1.15
N LEU A 64 10.26 0.80 1.74
CA LEU A 64 10.06 1.39 3.06
C LEU A 64 8.99 2.50 3.09
N VAL A 65 8.69 3.15 1.96
CA VAL A 65 7.67 4.23 1.87
C VAL A 65 6.46 3.88 1.01
N ALA A 66 6.30 2.61 0.64
CA ALA A 66 5.20 2.17 -0.22
C ALA A 66 3.82 2.52 0.36
N GLY A 67 3.68 2.47 1.70
CA GLY A 67 2.45 2.83 2.40
C GLY A 67 2.09 4.31 2.23
N GLU A 68 3.06 5.20 2.42
CA GLU A 68 2.90 6.65 2.26
C GLU A 68 2.62 7.01 0.80
N PHE A 69 3.30 6.35 -0.14
CA PHE A 69 3.04 6.57 -1.56
C PHE A 69 1.60 6.18 -1.91
N LYS A 70 1.11 5.04 -1.41
CA LYS A 70 -0.27 4.62 -1.60
C LYS A 70 -1.28 5.61 -1.02
N ASP A 71 -1.00 6.15 0.17
CA ASP A 71 -1.89 7.14 0.78
C ASP A 71 -1.86 8.49 0.04
N ALA A 72 -0.67 8.95 -0.34
CA ALA A 72 -0.51 10.14 -1.16
C ALA A 72 -1.25 9.99 -2.49
N TRP A 73 -1.14 8.83 -3.15
CA TRP A 73 -1.84 8.54 -4.40
C TRP A 73 -3.35 8.67 -4.25
N ARG A 74 -3.94 8.08 -3.20
CA ARG A 74 -5.37 8.23 -2.87
C ARG A 74 -5.78 9.69 -2.70
N VAL A 75 -4.95 10.50 -2.03
CA VAL A 75 -5.20 11.93 -1.86
C VAL A 75 -5.11 12.67 -3.21
N TYR A 76 -4.13 12.34 -4.05
CA TYR A 76 -3.97 12.92 -5.38
C TYR A 76 -5.17 12.61 -6.28
N GLU A 77 -5.71 11.40 -6.25
CA GLU A 77 -6.93 11.05 -7.00
C GLU A 77 -8.09 11.98 -6.63
N ALA A 78 -8.37 12.12 -5.33
CA ALA A 78 -9.45 12.99 -4.85
C ALA A 78 -9.20 14.47 -5.17
N MET A 79 -7.97 14.95 -4.94
CA MET A 79 -7.61 16.35 -5.17
C MET A 79 -7.62 16.72 -6.65
N THR A 80 -7.19 15.82 -7.53
CA THR A 80 -7.19 16.06 -8.98
C THR A 80 -8.62 16.21 -9.48
N LEU A 81 -9.53 15.33 -9.07
CA LEU A 81 -10.94 15.45 -9.40
C LEU A 81 -11.51 16.77 -8.87
N GLN A 82 -11.26 17.10 -7.60
CA GLN A 82 -11.80 18.31 -6.98
C GLN A 82 -11.27 19.61 -7.62
N SER A 83 -10.00 19.65 -8.02
CA SER A 83 -9.35 20.87 -8.50
C SER A 83 -9.45 21.07 -10.02
N THR A 84 -9.55 19.98 -10.79
CA THR A 84 -9.55 20.03 -12.26
C THR A 84 -10.88 19.59 -12.88
N GLY A 85 -11.71 18.85 -12.15
CA GLY A 85 -12.93 18.21 -12.66
C GLY A 85 -12.66 16.93 -13.47
N LEU A 86 -11.42 16.47 -13.55
CA LEU A 86 -11.00 15.26 -14.27
C LEU A 86 -10.40 14.24 -13.29
N ASP A 87 -10.64 12.95 -13.55
CA ASP A 87 -10.00 11.87 -12.81
C ASP A 87 -8.49 11.86 -13.05
N LEU A 88 -7.71 11.45 -12.04
CA LEU A 88 -6.24 11.36 -12.17
C LEU A 88 -5.82 10.48 -13.36
N ALA A 89 -6.58 9.42 -13.65
CA ALA A 89 -6.35 8.51 -14.78
C ALA A 89 -6.30 9.21 -16.14
N PHE A 90 -6.94 10.38 -16.30
CA PHE A 90 -6.84 11.18 -17.53
C PHE A 90 -5.40 11.63 -17.84
N PHE A 91 -4.57 11.84 -16.81
CA PHE A 91 -3.21 12.38 -16.96
C PHE A 91 -2.10 11.32 -16.97
N VAL A 92 -2.35 10.17 -16.35
CA VAL A 92 -1.36 9.09 -16.19
C VAL A 92 -1.63 7.87 -17.06
N GLY A 93 -2.76 7.86 -17.78
CA GLY A 93 -3.23 6.78 -18.65
C GLY A 93 -2.79 6.92 -20.10
#